data_AF-G8DPN3-F1
#
_entry.id   AF-G8DPN3-F1
#
_cell.length_a   1.000
_cell.length_b   1.000
_cell.length_c   1.000
_cell.angle_alpha   90.00
_cell.angle_beta   90.00
_cell.angle_gamma   90.00
#
_symmetry.space_group_name_H-M   'P 1'
#
loop_
_entity.id
_entity.type
_entity.pdbx_description
1 polymer ?
#
loop_
_entity_poly.entity_id
_entity_poly.type
_entity_poly.pdbx_seq_one_letter_code
_entity_poly.pdbx_strand_id
1 'polypeptide(L)'
;MIRSVALCFLTTVLVAPAAAPQKYSYWVESCTKPESGCLANDPQLAAWAMEAWQNASAGAIEASRSSDARHARIRIFWAIAEQGLYGEARPVLVDGQRGAEVYVRPAPFRTGDDQLLRDAIVYLTCLHETGHALGLPHTAAFDDIMYSFQYGGDIPEYFGRYRRKLHARDDIHKNSGMSEADRRHLLTLLN
;
A
#
# COMPACT_ATOMS: atom_id res chain seq x y z
N MET A 1 -70.13 -12.21 -15.94
CA MET A 1 -68.88 -11.55 -16.43
C MET A 1 -68.08 -11.14 -15.20
N ILE A 2 -67.03 -11.89 -14.85
CA ILE A 2 -66.18 -11.63 -13.68
C ILE A 2 -64.89 -10.97 -14.18
N ARG A 3 -64.60 -9.75 -13.72
CA ARG A 3 -63.36 -9.02 -14.02
C ARG A 3 -62.29 -9.44 -13.00
N SER A 4 -61.24 -10.11 -13.45
CA SER A 4 -60.04 -10.37 -12.65
C SER A 4 -59.20 -9.11 -12.56
N VAL A 5 -58.94 -8.65 -11.33
CA VAL A 5 -57.98 -7.59 -11.01
C VAL A 5 -56.63 -8.26 -10.78
N ALA A 6 -55.65 -7.97 -11.64
CA ALA A 6 -54.27 -8.40 -11.46
C ALA A 6 -53.57 -7.45 -10.49
N LEU A 7 -53.13 -7.96 -9.35
CA LEU A 7 -52.39 -7.22 -8.34
C LEU A 7 -50.88 -7.33 -8.64
N CYS A 8 -50.29 -6.27 -9.19
CA CYS A 8 -48.84 -6.14 -9.33
C CYS A 8 -48.22 -5.86 -7.95
N PHE A 9 -47.54 -6.84 -7.38
CA PHE A 9 -46.68 -6.62 -6.21
C PHE A 9 -45.38 -5.92 -6.67
N LEU A 10 -45.24 -4.65 -6.34
CA LEU A 10 -43.97 -3.92 -6.44
C LEU A 10 -43.08 -4.37 -5.27
N THR A 11 -42.10 -5.23 -5.54
CA THR A 11 -41.03 -5.53 -4.57
C THR A 11 -40.06 -4.37 -4.50
N THR A 12 -40.15 -3.57 -3.44
CA THR A 12 -39.15 -2.55 -3.09
C THR A 12 -37.87 -3.24 -2.63
N VAL A 13 -36.82 -3.18 -3.45
CA VAL A 13 -35.48 -3.62 -3.03
C VAL A 13 -34.91 -2.54 -2.11
N LEU A 14 -34.81 -2.85 -0.81
CA LEU A 14 -34.06 -2.04 0.16
C LEU A 14 -32.57 -2.18 -0.15
N VAL A 15 -31.99 -1.18 -0.82
CA VAL A 15 -30.54 -1.05 -0.96
C VAL A 15 -30.00 -0.54 0.38
N ALA A 16 -29.27 -1.38 1.10
CA ALA A 16 -28.57 -0.95 2.31
C ALA A 16 -27.50 0.10 1.93
N PRO A 17 -27.37 1.20 2.70
CA PRO A 17 -26.33 2.18 2.45
C PRO A 17 -24.96 1.52 2.67
N ALA A 18 -24.04 1.72 1.72
CA ALA A 18 -22.65 1.30 1.87
C ALA A 18 -22.04 1.97 3.11
N ALA A 19 -21.25 1.21 3.88
CA ALA A 19 -20.51 1.77 5.02
C ALA A 19 -19.59 2.90 4.54
N ALA A 20 -19.44 3.95 5.37
CA ALA A 20 -18.54 5.05 5.05
C ALA A 20 -17.08 4.55 4.97
N PRO A 21 -16.26 5.11 4.07
CA PRO A 21 -14.86 4.70 3.95
C PRO A 21 -14.11 4.89 5.26
N GLN A 22 -13.24 3.93 5.58
CA GLN A 22 -12.30 4.09 6.67
C GLN A 22 -11.21 5.08 6.28
N LYS A 23 -11.06 6.14 7.07
CA LYS A 23 -10.12 7.23 6.80
C LYS A 23 -8.73 6.92 7.33
N TYR A 24 -7.72 6.95 6.48
CA TYR A 24 -6.32 6.76 6.82
C TYR A 24 -5.53 8.04 6.53
N SER A 25 -5.30 8.85 7.57
CA SER A 25 -4.32 9.93 7.48
C SER A 25 -2.91 9.33 7.44
N TYR A 26 -2.09 9.78 6.49
CA TYR A 26 -0.70 9.36 6.40
C TYR A 26 0.26 10.54 6.34
N TRP A 27 1.42 10.39 6.96
CA TRP A 27 2.50 11.36 6.89
C TRP A 27 3.74 10.68 6.34
N VAL A 28 4.54 11.42 5.56
CA VAL A 28 5.79 10.93 4.99
C VAL A 28 6.89 11.89 5.40
N GLU A 29 7.94 11.36 6.02
CA GLU A 29 9.12 12.11 6.40
C GLU A 29 9.75 12.80 5.19
N SER A 30 10.25 14.02 5.38
CA SER A 30 11.04 14.69 4.35
C SER A 30 12.44 14.07 4.30
N CYS A 31 13.03 13.95 3.11
CA CYS A 31 14.41 13.46 2.96
C CYS A 31 15.45 14.50 3.43
N THR A 32 15.56 14.72 4.74
CA THR A 32 16.52 15.67 5.32
C THR A 32 17.76 15.02 5.91
N LYS A 33 17.78 13.68 6.01
CA LYS A 33 18.84 12.85 6.60
C LYS A 33 19.63 12.15 5.49
N PRO A 34 20.80 12.67 5.05
CA PRO A 34 21.58 12.05 3.97
C PRO A 34 21.93 10.58 4.23
N GLU A 35 22.14 10.21 5.49
CA GLU A 35 22.48 8.86 5.93
C GLU A 35 21.37 7.82 5.67
N SER A 36 20.12 8.26 5.46
CA SER A 36 19.01 7.38 5.08
C SER A 36 19.07 6.93 3.61
N GLY A 37 19.81 7.65 2.75
CA GLY A 37 19.79 7.43 1.31
C GLY A 37 18.47 7.84 0.63
N CYS A 38 17.58 8.52 1.35
CA CYS A 38 16.35 9.10 0.81
C CYS A 38 16.66 10.16 -0.24
N LEU A 39 16.08 10.03 -1.42
CA LEU A 39 16.17 11.00 -2.51
C LEU A 39 14.96 11.92 -2.50
N ALA A 40 15.13 13.17 -2.92
CA ALA A 40 14.11 14.23 -2.82
C ALA A 40 12.71 13.84 -3.37
N ASN A 41 12.65 12.91 -4.32
CA ASN A 41 11.43 12.42 -4.95
C ASN A 41 10.83 11.15 -4.30
N ASP A 42 11.51 10.50 -3.35
CA ASP A 42 11.01 9.29 -2.65
C ASP A 42 9.68 9.47 -1.91
N PRO A 43 9.38 10.63 -1.30
CA PRO A 43 8.07 10.83 -0.67
C PRO A 43 6.90 10.67 -1.63
N GLN A 44 7.12 10.85 -2.94
CA GLN A 44 6.11 10.56 -3.95
C GLN A 44 5.87 9.06 -4.14
N LEU A 45 6.90 8.21 -4.03
CA LEU A 45 6.75 6.76 -4.12
C LEU A 45 5.92 6.23 -2.94
N ALA A 46 6.13 6.78 -1.74
CA ALA A 46 5.31 6.48 -0.57
C ALA A 46 3.85 6.94 -0.75
N ALA A 47 3.62 8.10 -1.36
CA ALA A 47 2.28 8.57 -1.68
C ALA A 47 1.57 7.65 -2.69
N TRP A 48 2.26 7.25 -3.76
CA TRP A 48 1.72 6.30 -4.73
C TRP A 48 1.39 4.93 -4.13
N ALA A 49 2.12 4.48 -3.11
CA ALA A 49 1.79 3.25 -2.39
C ALA A 49 0.44 3.39 -1.64
N MET A 50 0.22 4.52 -0.96
CA MET A 50 -1.06 4.80 -0.29
C MET A 50 -2.22 4.92 -1.28
N GLU A 51 -2.00 5.59 -2.42
CA GLU A 51 -2.99 5.70 -3.50
C GLU A 51 -3.31 4.33 -4.11
N ALA A 52 -2.32 3.46 -4.26
CA ALA A 52 -2.52 2.11 -4.76
C ALA A 52 -3.46 1.31 -3.85
N TRP A 53 -3.25 1.35 -2.52
CA TRP A 53 -4.14 0.71 -1.55
C TRP A 53 -5.55 1.30 -1.57
N GLN A 54 -5.68 2.63 -1.63
CA GLN A 54 -6.98 3.28 -1.79
C GLN A 54 -7.71 2.77 -3.05
N ASN A 55 -7.03 2.75 -4.20
CA ASN A 55 -7.59 2.28 -5.46
C ASN A 55 -7.97 0.79 -5.42
N ALA A 56 -7.23 -0.03 -4.66
CA ALA A 56 -7.53 -1.45 -4.47
C ALA A 56 -8.72 -1.71 -3.53
N SER A 57 -9.09 -0.74 -2.68
CA SER A 57 -10.10 -0.91 -1.63
C SER A 57 -11.56 -0.85 -2.10
N ALA A 58 -11.81 -0.65 -3.40
CA ALA A 58 -13.16 -0.44 -3.95
C ALA A 58 -13.98 0.65 -3.22
N GLY A 59 -13.30 1.68 -2.71
CA GLY A 59 -13.92 2.80 -1.99
C GLY A 59 -14.07 2.60 -0.49
N ALA A 60 -13.55 1.50 0.08
CA ALA A 60 -13.58 1.25 1.52
C ALA A 60 -12.47 1.99 2.30
N ILE A 61 -11.40 2.45 1.63
CA ILE A 61 -10.34 3.27 2.22
C ILE A 61 -10.38 4.66 1.59
N GLU A 62 -10.26 5.69 2.43
CA GLU A 62 -9.96 7.06 2.03
C GLU A 62 -8.61 7.47 2.65
N ALA A 63 -7.57 7.55 1.84
CA ALA A 63 -6.23 7.93 2.26
C ALA A 63 -6.00 9.44 2.05
N SER A 64 -5.50 10.14 3.06
CA SER A 64 -5.21 11.57 2.96
C SER A 64 -3.87 11.92 3.58
N ARG A 65 -3.07 12.73 2.86
CA ARG A 65 -1.77 13.16 3.36
C ARG A 65 -1.96 14.21 4.46
N SER A 66 -1.32 13.99 5.60
CA SER A 66 -1.26 14.91 6.74
C SER A 66 0.08 15.66 6.75
N SER A 67 0.06 16.93 7.17
CA SER A 67 1.26 17.69 7.50
C SER A 67 1.70 17.50 8.96
N ASP A 68 0.82 17.00 9.83
CA ASP A 68 1.14 16.68 11.23
C ASP A 68 1.32 15.17 11.39
N ALA A 69 2.57 14.76 11.65
CA ALA A 69 2.91 13.36 11.88
C ALA A 69 2.20 12.77 13.11
N ARG A 70 1.92 13.58 14.15
CA ARG A 70 1.40 13.09 15.44
C ARG A 70 0.01 12.48 15.30
N HIS A 71 -0.81 13.04 14.41
CA HIS A 71 -2.19 12.60 14.16
C HIS A 71 -2.34 11.77 12.87
N ALA A 72 -1.23 11.46 12.20
CA ALA A 72 -1.23 10.53 11.08
C ALA A 72 -1.32 9.10 11.58
N ARG A 73 -2.33 8.34 11.14
CA ARG A 73 -2.49 6.91 11.45
C ARG A 73 -1.35 6.09 10.88
N ILE A 74 -0.82 6.48 9.72
CA ILE A 74 0.33 5.84 9.09
C ILE A 74 1.47 6.86 9.00
N ARG A 75 2.64 6.54 9.54
CA ARG A 75 3.80 7.44 9.52
C ARG A 75 4.94 6.74 8.81
N ILE A 76 5.36 7.27 7.67
CA ILE A 76 6.41 6.68 6.84
C ILE A 76 7.71 7.44 7.12
N PHE A 77 8.71 6.72 7.62
CA PHE A 77 10.04 7.20 7.98
C PHE A 77 11.10 6.63 7.04
N TRP A 78 12.18 7.39 6.84
CA TRP A 78 13.34 6.94 6.08
C TRP A 78 14.42 6.46 7.05
N ALA A 79 14.52 5.14 7.19
CA ALA A 79 15.46 4.47 8.07
C ALA A 79 16.84 4.28 7.42
N ILE A 80 17.85 4.04 8.25
CA ILE A 80 19.23 3.77 7.80
C ILE A 80 19.44 2.27 7.57
N ALA A 81 20.38 1.91 6.68
CA ALA A 81 20.63 0.52 6.27
C ALA A 81 21.03 -0.42 7.43
N GLU A 82 21.63 0.12 8.50
CA GLU A 82 22.05 -0.64 9.69
C GLU A 82 20.87 -1.20 10.52
N GLN A 83 19.64 -0.76 10.24
CA GLN A 83 18.46 -1.10 11.02
C GLN A 83 17.65 -2.29 10.47
N GLY A 84 18.13 -3.03 9.46
CA GLY A 84 17.47 -4.22 8.91
C GLY A 84 17.42 -4.26 7.37
N LEU A 85 16.60 -5.17 6.81
CA LEU A 85 16.43 -5.35 5.37
C LEU A 85 15.17 -4.65 4.87
N TYR A 86 15.29 -3.82 3.82
CA TYR A 86 14.21 -3.10 3.10
C TYR A 86 13.27 -2.26 3.97
N GLY A 87 12.35 -2.87 4.73
CA GLY A 87 11.28 -2.18 5.45
C GLY A 87 10.95 -2.78 6.82
N GLU A 88 10.13 -2.09 7.60
CA GLU A 88 9.49 -2.62 8.80
C GLU A 88 8.23 -1.79 9.13
N ALA A 89 7.10 -2.45 9.37
CA ALA A 89 5.89 -1.83 9.90
C ALA A 89 5.69 -2.20 11.38
N ARG A 90 5.56 -1.17 12.24
CA ARG A 90 5.30 -1.31 13.67
C ARG A 90 3.90 -0.81 14.01
N PRO A 91 3.03 -1.63 14.62
CA PRO A 91 1.68 -1.20 14.96
C PRO A 91 1.70 -0.12 16.03
N VAL A 92 0.86 0.90 15.86
CA VAL A 92 0.63 1.97 16.85
C VAL A 92 -0.86 2.26 17.01
N LEU A 93 -1.21 2.92 18.12
CA LEU A 93 -2.52 3.56 18.27
C LEU A 93 -2.34 5.07 18.14
N VAL A 94 -3.10 5.67 17.23
CA VAL A 94 -3.12 7.13 16.99
C VAL A 94 -4.55 7.59 17.18
N ASP A 95 -4.79 8.45 18.16
CA ASP A 95 -6.13 8.97 18.48
C ASP A 95 -7.18 7.85 18.66
N GLY A 96 -6.77 6.74 19.28
CA GLY A 96 -7.61 5.56 19.53
C GLY A 96 -7.82 4.65 18.31
N GLN A 97 -7.29 5.01 17.13
CA GLN A 97 -7.37 4.22 15.92
C GLN A 97 -6.10 3.40 15.69
N ARG A 98 -6.24 2.19 15.17
CA ARG A 98 -5.08 1.38 14.73
C ARG A 98 -4.37 2.07 13.57
N GLY A 99 -3.04 2.05 13.64
CA GLY A 99 -2.15 2.62 12.66
C GLY A 99 -0.80 1.91 12.68
N ALA A 100 0.18 2.45 11.96
CA ALA A 100 1.55 1.94 11.99
C ALA A 100 2.60 3.03 11.74
N GLU A 101 3.77 2.81 12.32
CA GLU A 101 5.01 3.44 11.91
C GLU A 101 5.69 2.52 10.89
N VAL A 102 5.90 3.04 9.69
CA VAL A 102 6.47 2.34 8.55
C VAL A 102 7.87 2.89 8.32
N TYR A 103 8.88 2.06 8.48
CA TYR A 103 10.27 2.41 8.27
C TYR A 103 10.71 1.83 6.93
N VAL A 104 11.12 2.68 6.00
CA VAL A 104 11.61 2.29 4.67
C VAL A 104 13.08 2.61 4.60
N ARG A 105 13.89 1.70 4.04
CA ARG A 105 15.35 1.84 3.90
C ARG A 105 15.72 1.98 2.43
N PRO A 106 15.96 3.20 1.92
CA PRO A 106 16.32 3.41 0.51
C PRO A 106 17.79 3.08 0.12
N ALA A 107 18.71 2.99 1.10
CA ALA A 107 20.17 2.88 0.87
C ALA A 107 20.70 1.44 0.67
N PRO A 108 21.88 1.31 0.04
CA PRO A 108 22.01 0.99 -1.37
C PRO A 108 21.71 -0.50 -1.65
N PHE A 109 20.61 -0.73 -2.36
CA PHE A 109 20.47 -1.95 -3.13
C PHE A 109 21.47 -1.91 -4.28
N ARG A 110 22.11 -3.04 -4.59
CA ARG A 110 23.00 -3.19 -5.77
C ARG A 110 22.19 -3.05 -7.06
N THR A 111 21.85 -1.81 -7.41
CA THR A 111 21.06 -1.44 -8.59
C THR A 111 21.95 -0.97 -9.74
N GLY A 112 23.24 -0.77 -9.49
CA GLY A 112 24.16 -0.16 -10.46
C GLY A 112 23.67 1.22 -10.85
N ASP A 113 23.60 1.49 -12.15
CA ASP A 113 23.08 2.75 -12.70
C ASP A 113 21.56 2.70 -12.99
N ASP A 114 20.84 1.62 -12.65
CA ASP A 114 19.40 1.50 -12.91
C ASP A 114 18.56 2.22 -11.82
N GLN A 115 18.39 3.52 -12.01
CA GLN A 115 17.56 4.36 -11.14
C GLN A 115 16.10 3.87 -11.06
N LEU A 116 15.55 3.30 -12.14
CA LEU A 116 14.16 2.79 -12.12
C LEU A 116 14.04 1.53 -11.28
N LEU A 117 15.07 0.68 -11.24
CA LEU A 117 15.10 -0.47 -10.32
C LEU A 117 15.18 0.00 -8.88
N ARG A 118 15.99 1.03 -8.60
CA ARG A 118 16.06 1.61 -7.26
C ARG A 118 14.73 2.20 -6.81
N ASP A 119 14.06 2.96 -7.68
CA ASP A 119 12.73 3.53 -7.40
C ASP A 119 11.66 2.44 -7.25
N ALA A 120 11.73 1.37 -8.05
CA ALA A 120 10.86 0.20 -7.91
C ALA A 120 11.02 -0.48 -6.56
N ILE A 121 12.25 -0.68 -6.08
CA ILE A 121 12.49 -1.30 -4.77
C ILE A 121 11.92 -0.44 -3.65
N VAL A 122 12.18 0.88 -3.67
CA VAL A 122 11.63 1.79 -2.65
C VAL A 122 10.10 1.81 -2.68
N TYR A 123 9.50 1.91 -3.87
CA TYR A 123 8.04 1.88 -4.03
C TYR A 123 7.43 0.58 -3.50
N LEU A 124 7.95 -0.58 -3.91
CA LEU A 124 7.42 -1.88 -3.50
C LEU A 124 7.64 -2.12 -2.00
N THR A 125 8.71 -1.58 -1.42
CA THR A 125 8.93 -1.59 0.02
C THR A 125 7.87 -0.74 0.74
N CYS A 126 7.65 0.50 0.30
CA CYS A 126 6.56 1.33 0.83
C CYS A 126 5.21 0.61 0.75
N LEU A 127 4.92 -0.04 -0.39
CA LEU A 127 3.67 -0.75 -0.61
C LEU A 127 3.51 -1.96 0.32
N HIS A 128 4.54 -2.79 0.46
CA HIS A 128 4.55 -3.94 1.37
C HIS A 128 4.30 -3.52 2.82
N GLU A 129 5.09 -2.58 3.32
CA GLU A 129 5.01 -2.17 4.73
C GLU A 129 3.70 -1.41 5.04
N THR A 130 3.18 -0.64 4.09
CA THR A 130 1.85 -0.03 4.25
C THR A 130 0.73 -1.07 4.16
N GLY A 131 0.95 -2.20 3.48
CA GLY A 131 0.05 -3.36 3.55
C GLY A 131 -0.03 -3.93 4.97
N HIS A 132 1.10 -4.09 5.66
CA HIS A 132 1.12 -4.43 7.08
C HIS A 132 0.41 -3.37 7.95
N ALA A 133 0.57 -2.08 7.64
CA ALA A 133 -0.12 -0.99 8.33
C ALA A 133 -1.67 -1.08 8.19
N LEU A 134 -2.14 -1.65 7.09
CA LEU A 134 -3.56 -1.93 6.84
C LEU A 134 -4.02 -3.28 7.41
N GLY A 135 -3.10 -4.07 7.97
CA GLY A 135 -3.39 -5.34 8.63
C GLY A 135 -3.18 -6.59 7.77
N LEU A 136 -2.62 -6.45 6.56
CA LEU A 136 -2.29 -7.63 5.74
C LEU A 136 -1.10 -8.39 6.35
N PRO A 137 -1.22 -9.71 6.58
CA PRO A 137 -0.09 -10.54 6.97
C PRO A 137 0.78 -10.90 5.75
N HIS A 138 1.97 -11.42 6.01
CA HIS A 138 2.80 -12.02 4.97
C HIS A 138 2.10 -13.18 4.25
N THR A 139 2.47 -13.40 2.99
CA THR A 139 2.11 -14.59 2.22
C THR A 139 3.37 -15.35 1.78
N ALA A 140 3.18 -16.61 1.38
CA ALA A 140 4.23 -17.44 0.77
C ALA A 140 4.15 -17.43 -0.77
N ALA A 141 3.22 -16.69 -1.37
CA ALA A 141 3.05 -16.63 -2.82
C ALA A 141 3.97 -15.56 -3.40
N PHE A 142 4.93 -15.98 -4.23
CA PHE A 142 6.02 -15.13 -4.71
C PHE A 142 5.57 -13.87 -5.46
N ASP A 143 4.41 -13.92 -6.13
CA ASP A 143 3.88 -12.81 -6.92
C ASP A 143 3.19 -11.72 -6.10
N ASP A 144 2.77 -12.03 -4.87
CA ASP A 144 2.08 -11.10 -3.97
C ASP A 144 3.03 -10.00 -3.49
N ILE A 145 2.51 -8.79 -3.30
CA ILE A 145 3.29 -7.73 -2.66
C ILE A 145 3.62 -8.11 -1.21
N MET A 146 2.72 -8.84 -0.54
CA MET A 146 2.91 -9.29 0.84
C MET A 146 3.79 -10.54 0.96
N TYR A 147 4.46 -10.97 -0.12
CA TYR A 147 5.39 -12.09 -0.06
C TYR A 147 6.51 -11.86 0.97
N SER A 148 6.76 -12.84 1.84
CA SER A 148 7.91 -12.80 2.74
C SER A 148 9.13 -13.49 2.14
N PHE A 149 10.25 -12.77 2.09
CA PHE A 149 11.55 -13.34 1.67
C PHE A 149 12.08 -14.44 2.61
N GLN A 150 11.47 -14.64 3.78
CA GLN A 150 11.78 -15.79 4.65
C GLN A 150 11.42 -17.13 4.00
N TYR A 151 10.49 -17.13 3.04
CA TYR A 151 10.15 -18.31 2.24
C TYR A 151 11.16 -18.59 1.10
N GLY A 152 12.24 -17.79 0.99
CA GLY A 152 13.28 -17.94 -0.03
C GLY A 152 12.95 -17.23 -1.34
N GLY A 153 13.24 -17.87 -2.47
CA GLY A 153 12.99 -17.34 -3.80
C GLY A 153 14.11 -16.45 -4.37
N ASP A 154 13.90 -15.98 -5.60
CA ASP A 154 14.83 -15.11 -6.32
C ASP A 154 14.47 -13.64 -6.06
N ILE A 155 15.09 -13.03 -5.04
CA ILE A 155 14.84 -11.63 -4.66
C ILE A 155 15.16 -10.65 -5.81
N PRO A 156 16.27 -10.78 -6.55
CA PRO A 156 16.48 -10.01 -7.78
C PRO A 156 15.32 -10.11 -8.76
N GLU A 157 14.78 -11.30 -9.01
CA GLU A 157 13.62 -11.48 -9.90
C GLU A 157 12.32 -10.93 -9.30
N TYR A 158 12.15 -10.96 -7.97
CA TYR A 158 11.00 -10.36 -7.30
C TYR A 158 10.87 -8.87 -7.65
N PHE A 159 11.97 -8.12 -7.63
CA PHE A 159 11.98 -6.73 -8.07
C PHE A 159 12.04 -6.61 -9.59
N GLY A 160 12.79 -7.51 -10.25
CA GLY A 160 12.98 -7.56 -11.70
C GLY A 160 11.67 -7.67 -12.49
N ARG A 161 10.73 -8.51 -12.03
CA ARG A 161 9.41 -8.69 -12.68
C ARG A 161 8.62 -7.39 -12.73
N TYR A 162 8.71 -6.57 -11.69
CA TYR A 162 8.02 -5.29 -11.64
C TYR A 162 8.77 -4.26 -12.47
N ARG A 163 10.10 -4.20 -12.34
CA ARG A 163 10.97 -3.30 -13.11
C ARG A 163 10.77 -3.41 -14.63
N ARG A 164 10.52 -4.62 -15.15
CA ARG A 164 10.25 -4.86 -16.58
C ARG A 164 8.93 -4.24 -17.09
N LYS A 165 8.03 -3.82 -16.19
CA LYS A 165 6.79 -3.09 -16.53
C LYS A 165 7.01 -1.58 -16.69
N LEU A 166 8.19 -1.08 -16.34
CA LEU A 166 8.48 0.36 -16.25
C LEU A 166 9.35 0.83 -17.42
N HIS A 167 8.87 1.83 -18.16
CA HIS A 167 9.68 2.57 -19.13
C HIS A 167 10.14 3.91 -18.55
N ALA A 168 9.32 4.52 -17.71
CA ALA A 168 9.60 5.74 -16.99
C ALA A 168 9.13 5.63 -15.53
N ARG A 169 9.60 6.54 -14.68
CA ARG A 169 9.27 6.56 -13.25
C ARG A 169 7.77 6.66 -13.00
N ASP A 170 7.06 7.45 -13.80
CA ASP A 170 5.61 7.64 -13.69
C ASP A 170 4.81 6.37 -14.02
N ASP A 171 5.43 5.35 -14.63
CA ASP A 171 4.77 4.05 -14.81
C ASP A 171 4.60 3.30 -13.50
N ILE A 172 5.34 3.67 -12.44
CA ILE A 172 5.16 3.12 -11.09
C ILE A 172 3.74 3.41 -10.60
N HIS A 173 3.26 4.65 -10.75
CA HIS A 173 1.92 5.03 -10.35
C HIS A 173 0.83 4.27 -11.13
N LYS A 174 1.10 3.91 -12.39
CA LYS A 174 0.16 3.16 -13.25
C LYS A 174 0.16 1.65 -12.98
N ASN A 175 1.22 1.13 -12.38
CA ASN A 175 1.41 -0.29 -12.10
C ASN A 175 1.49 -0.51 -10.60
N SER A 176 0.41 -0.96 -9.97
CA SER A 176 0.36 -1.01 -8.50
C SER A 176 1.34 -1.99 -7.86
N GLY A 177 1.87 -2.98 -8.56
CA GLY A 177 2.74 -4.02 -7.96
C GLY A 177 2.02 -5.08 -7.12
N MET A 178 0.73 -4.87 -6.80
CA MET A 178 -0.14 -5.88 -6.16
C MET A 178 -0.56 -6.99 -7.12
N SER A 179 -0.69 -8.20 -6.58
CA SER A 179 -1.40 -9.29 -7.22
C SER A 179 -2.92 -9.15 -7.06
N GLU A 180 -3.70 -9.98 -7.75
CA GLU A 180 -5.14 -10.08 -7.51
C GLU A 180 -5.45 -10.71 -6.13
N ALA A 181 -4.55 -11.55 -5.60
CA ALA A 181 -4.72 -12.12 -4.27
C ALA A 181 -4.57 -11.07 -3.17
N ASP A 182 -3.61 -10.14 -3.30
CA ASP A 182 -3.46 -9.01 -2.38
C ASP A 182 -4.75 -8.16 -2.31
N ARG A 183 -5.33 -7.85 -3.47
CA ARG A 183 -6.58 -7.09 -3.57
C ARG A 183 -7.74 -7.80 -2.87
N ARG A 184 -7.91 -9.10 -3.12
CA ARG A 184 -8.96 -9.90 -2.48
C ARG A 184 -8.77 -10.02 -0.96
N HIS A 185 -7.53 -10.12 -0.50
CA HIS A 185 -7.24 -10.16 0.93
C HIS A 185 -7.58 -8.83 1.60
N LEU A 186 -7.17 -7.71 1.00
CA LEU A 186 -7.55 -6.38 1.48
C LEU A 186 -9.07 -6.24 1.60
N LEU A 187 -9.83 -6.62 0.57
CA LEU A 187 -11.29 -6.53 0.61
C LEU A 187 -11.91 -7.43 1.69
N THR A 188 -11.32 -8.60 1.95
CA THR A 188 -11.76 -9.48 3.05
C THR A 188 -11.54 -8.84 4.42
N LEU A 189 -10.48 -8.04 4.60
CA LEU A 189 -10.21 -7.35 5.86
C LEU A 189 -11.14 -6.14 6.10
N LEU A 190 -11.71 -5.57 5.04
CA LEU A 190 -12.51 -4.35 5.09
C LEU A 190 -14.03 -4.62 5.12
N ASN A 191 -14.45 -5.88 4.92
CA ASN A 191 -15.84 -6.35 5.01
C ASN A 191 -16.13 -6.93 6.39
#